data_AF-A0A2L1S5P5-F1
#
_entry.id   AF-A0A2L1S5P5-F1
#
_cell.length_a   1.000
_cell.length_b   1.000
_cell.length_c   1.000
_cell.angle_alpha   90.00
_cell.angle_beta   90.00
_cell.angle_gamma   90.00
#
_symmetry.space_group_name_H-M   'P 1'
#
loop_
_entity.id
_entity.type
_entity.pdbx_description
1 polymer ?
#
loop_
_entity_poly.entity_id
_entity_poly.type
_entity_poly.pdbx_seq_one_letter_code
_entity_poly.pdbx_strand_id
1 'polypeptide(L)'
;MKRTHRLELMLSEAERETIAAGAAATGLTMAAYARQAMMIDQPVSARAKAHVVDRAAVAALNAIGANLNQVAKVANATKTMSPKNLSALAQMYRRLHAIVIQIESPPARGIGE
;
A
#
# COMPACT_ATOMS: atom_id res chain seq x y z
N MET A 1 -2.97 -5.84 -20.24
CA MET A 1 -3.78 -6.46 -21.33
C MET A 1 -5.26 -6.18 -21.06
N LYS A 2 -6.01 -5.67 -22.04
CA LYS A 2 -7.44 -5.36 -21.89
C LYS A 2 -8.25 -6.68 -21.88
N ARG A 3 -9.20 -6.83 -20.96
CA ARG A 3 -10.10 -7.99 -20.90
C ARG A 3 -11.31 -7.72 -21.79
N THR A 4 -11.63 -8.64 -22.70
CA THR A 4 -12.68 -8.47 -23.73
C THR A 4 -13.85 -9.46 -23.60
N HIS A 5 -13.72 -10.51 -22.78
CA HIS A 5 -14.74 -11.54 -22.60
C HIS A 5 -15.25 -11.57 -21.16
N ARG A 6 -16.56 -11.83 -21.00
CA ARG A 6 -17.26 -11.95 -19.70
C ARG A 6 -17.68 -13.40 -19.50
N LEU A 7 -17.45 -13.90 -18.29
CA LEU A 7 -17.94 -15.20 -17.83
C LEU A 7 -18.98 -14.95 -16.74
N GLU A 8 -20.13 -15.61 -16.86
CA GLU A 8 -21.20 -15.58 -15.85
C GLU A 8 -21.37 -16.98 -15.26
N LEU A 9 -21.48 -17.05 -13.94
CA LEU A 9 -21.58 -18.30 -13.18
C LEU A 9 -22.85 -18.24 -12.33
N MET A 10 -23.66 -19.29 -12.37
CA MET A 10 -24.72 -19.50 -11.39
C MET A 10 -24.12 -20.24 -10.20
N LEU A 11 -24.29 -19.67 -9.01
CA LEU A 11 -23.75 -20.20 -7.76
C LEU A 11 -24.89 -20.42 -6.79
N SER A 12 -24.82 -21.51 -6.03
CA SER A 12 -25.59 -21.65 -4.80
C SER A 12 -25.10 -20.66 -3.73
N GLU A 13 -25.89 -20.47 -2.68
CA GLU A 13 -25.53 -19.58 -1.58
C GLU A 13 -24.22 -20.00 -0.89
N ALA A 14 -24.03 -21.31 -0.65
CA ALA A 14 -22.84 -21.85 -0.02
C ALA A 14 -21.58 -21.65 -0.87
N GLU A 15 -21.68 -21.80 -2.19
CA GLU A 15 -20.57 -21.57 -3.12
C GLU A 15 -20.21 -20.08 -3.19
N ARG A 16 -21.22 -19.20 -3.18
CA ARG A 16 -21.02 -17.74 -3.12
C ARG A 16 -20.27 -17.34 -1.86
N GLU A 17 -20.67 -17.87 -0.71
CA GLU A 17 -20.04 -17.58 0.58
C GLU A 17 -18.60 -18.08 0.64
N THR A 18 -18.34 -19.28 0.13
CA THR A 18 -16.98 -19.85 0.03
C THR A 18 -16.06 -18.95 -0.80
N ILE A 19 -16.54 -18.49 -1.97
CA ILE A 19 -15.79 -17.59 -2.85
C ILE A 19 -15.59 -16.22 -2.18
N ALA A 20 -16.59 -15.70 -1.49
CA ALA A 20 -16.50 -14.42 -0.78
C ALA A 20 -15.48 -14.48 0.36
N ALA A 21 -15.49 -15.54 1.16
CA ALA A 21 -14.54 -15.76 2.24
C ALA A 21 -13.10 -15.88 1.71
N GLY A 22 -12.90 -16.66 0.64
CA GLY A 22 -11.59 -16.79 -0.01
C GLY A 22 -11.08 -15.48 -0.62
N ALA A 23 -11.97 -14.69 -1.23
CA ALA A 23 -11.65 -13.36 -1.73
C ALA A 23 -11.26 -12.39 -0.60
N ALA A 24 -12.01 -12.40 0.50
CA ALA A 24 -11.71 -11.59 1.68
C ALA A 24 -10.36 -11.96 2.32
N ALA A 25 -10.09 -13.26 2.49
CA ALA A 25 -8.83 -13.76 3.04
C ALA A 25 -7.60 -13.40 2.19
N THR A 26 -7.80 -13.19 0.87
CA THR A 26 -6.75 -12.80 -0.06
C THR A 26 -6.71 -11.30 -0.35
N GLY A 27 -7.68 -10.51 0.10
CA GLY A 27 -7.79 -9.08 -0.26
C GLY A 27 -8.09 -8.85 -1.75
N LEU A 28 -8.59 -9.88 -2.45
CA LEU A 28 -9.00 -9.81 -3.85
C LEU A 28 -10.50 -9.52 -3.96
N THR A 29 -10.93 -8.98 -5.09
CA THR A 29 -12.38 -8.98 -5.41
C THR A 29 -12.82 -10.41 -5.74
N MET A 30 -14.10 -10.74 -5.51
CA MET A 30 -14.64 -12.08 -5.83
C MET A 30 -14.33 -12.52 -7.27
N ALA A 31 -14.46 -11.62 -8.25
CA ALA A 31 -14.14 -11.91 -9.65
C ALA A 31 -12.64 -12.07 -9.93
N ALA A 32 -11.76 -11.44 -9.15
CA ALA A 32 -10.32 -11.64 -9.24
C ALA A 32 -9.91 -12.97 -8.61
N TYR A 33 -10.45 -13.27 -7.42
CA TYR A 33 -10.25 -14.52 -6.71
C TYR A 33 -10.74 -15.72 -7.53
N ALA A 34 -11.98 -15.71 -8.01
CA ALA A 34 -12.56 -16.80 -8.81
C ALA A 34 -11.76 -17.05 -10.09
N ARG A 35 -11.36 -15.98 -10.80
CA ARG A 35 -10.52 -16.12 -12.01
C ARG A 35 -9.18 -16.78 -11.70
N GLN A 36 -8.55 -16.39 -10.60
CA GLN A 36 -7.26 -16.95 -10.21
C GLN A 36 -7.39 -18.41 -9.78
N ALA A 37 -8.46 -18.76 -9.06
CA ALA A 37 -8.77 -20.14 -8.69
C ALA A 37 -9.07 -21.03 -9.91
N MET A 38 -9.67 -20.47 -10.98
CA MET A 38 -9.95 -21.20 -12.24
C MET A 38 -8.72 -21.39 -13.13
N MET A 39 -7.65 -20.62 -12.94
CA MET A 39 -6.43 -20.76 -13.72
C MET A 39 -5.50 -21.77 -13.04
N ILE A 40 -5.62 -23.03 -13.46
CA ILE A 40 -4.96 -24.24 -12.91
C ILE A 40 -3.44 -24.09 -12.70
N ASP A 41 -2.78 -23.21 -13.45
CA ASP A 41 -1.31 -23.10 -13.48
C ASP A 41 -0.75 -21.83 -12.82
N GLN A 42 -1.59 -21.07 -12.10
CA GLN A 42 -1.13 -19.89 -11.38
C GLN A 42 -1.37 -20.10 -9.88
N PRO A 43 -0.32 -20.34 -9.07
CA PRO A 43 -0.50 -20.48 -7.64
C PRO A 43 -1.27 -19.26 -7.13
N VAL A 44 -2.17 -19.46 -6.17
CA VAL A 44 -2.83 -18.39 -5.42
C VAL A 44 -1.71 -17.59 -4.77
N SER A 45 -1.13 -16.66 -5.53
CA SER A 45 0.11 -16.06 -5.12
C SER A 45 -0.23 -15.29 -3.87
N ALA A 46 0.45 -15.65 -2.79
CA ALA A 46 0.51 -14.90 -1.54
C ALA A 46 0.94 -13.43 -1.75
N ARG A 47 1.17 -13.02 -3.00
CA ARG A 47 1.28 -11.65 -3.50
C ARG A 47 0.08 -10.78 -3.14
N ALA A 48 -1.07 -11.37 -2.82
CA ALA A 48 -2.23 -10.63 -2.35
C ALA A 48 -2.09 -10.13 -0.88
N LYS A 49 -1.11 -10.64 -0.10
CA LYS A 49 -0.71 -10.03 1.19
C LYS A 49 0.12 -8.75 1.04
N ALA A 50 0.60 -8.41 -0.16
CA ALA A 50 1.59 -7.34 -0.35
C ALA A 50 0.98 -5.92 -0.47
N HIS A 51 -0.34 -5.77 -0.56
CA HIS A 51 -0.97 -4.46 -0.74
C HIS A 51 -2.25 -4.28 0.07
N VAL A 52 -2.24 -4.63 1.36
CA VAL A 52 -2.95 -3.76 2.31
C VAL A 52 -2.04 -2.55 2.49
N VAL A 53 -2.08 -1.65 1.51
CA VAL A 53 -1.36 -0.39 1.61
C VAL A 53 -2.00 0.34 2.80
N ASP A 54 -1.25 0.42 3.90
CA ASP A 54 -1.70 1.08 5.11
C ASP A 54 -2.09 2.52 4.75
N ARG A 55 -3.37 2.84 4.91
CA ARG A 55 -3.90 4.17 4.59
C ARG A 55 -3.22 5.23 5.46
N ALA A 56 -2.81 4.90 6.67
CA ALA A 56 -2.03 5.80 7.52
C ALA A 56 -0.63 6.02 6.92
N ALA A 57 0.03 4.98 6.41
CA ALA A 57 1.32 5.11 5.73
C ALA A 57 1.21 5.98 4.45
N VAL A 58 0.15 5.81 3.65
CA VAL A 58 -0.07 6.66 2.46
C VAL A 58 -0.38 8.10 2.84
N ALA A 59 -1.20 8.33 3.86
CA ALA A 59 -1.49 9.67 4.35
C ALA A 59 -0.21 10.36 4.88
N ALA A 60 0.63 9.63 5.61
CA ALA A 60 1.91 10.13 6.09
C ALA A 60 2.84 10.48 4.92
N LEU A 61 2.93 9.62 3.90
CA LEU A 61 3.74 9.89 2.70
C LEU A 61 3.24 11.13 1.92
N ASN A 62 1.92 11.27 1.76
CA ASN A 62 1.31 12.42 1.12
C ASN A 62 1.61 13.73 1.88
N ALA A 63 1.55 13.71 3.21
CA ALA A 63 1.88 14.87 4.04
C ALA A 63 3.36 15.28 3.87
N ILE A 64 4.26 14.30 3.80
CA ILE A 64 5.69 14.53 3.57
C ILE A 64 5.92 15.14 2.17
N GLY A 65 5.26 14.60 1.14
CA GLY A 65 5.33 15.13 -0.22
C GLY A 65 4.81 16.57 -0.31
N ALA A 66 3.71 16.89 0.38
CA ALA A 66 3.18 18.25 0.44
C ALA A 66 4.18 19.24 1.04
N ASN A 67 4.86 18.88 2.12
CA ASN A 67 5.88 19.72 2.74
C ASN A 67 7.11 19.91 1.84
N LEU A 68 7.56 18.86 1.15
CA LEU A 68 8.66 18.96 0.17
C LEU A 68 8.32 19.94 -0.95
N ASN A 69 7.10 19.85 -1.46
CA ASN A 69 6.61 20.75 -2.51
C ASN A 69 6.54 22.21 -2.03
N GLN A 70 6.19 22.45 -0.77
CA GLN A 70 6.21 23.79 -0.18
C GLN A 70 7.64 24.35 -0.07
N VAL A 71 8.60 23.55 0.40
CA VAL A 71 10.02 23.95 0.45
C VAL A 71 10.55 24.27 -0.95
N ALA A 72 10.23 23.43 -1.94
CA ALA A 72 10.60 23.65 -3.33
C ALA A 72 9.99 24.94 -3.90
N LYS A 73 8.70 25.21 -3.62
CA LYS A 73 8.05 26.46 -4.03
C LYS A 73 8.71 27.70 -3.41
N VAL A 74 9.03 27.65 -2.11
CA VAL A 74 9.72 28.76 -1.42
C VAL A 74 11.12 28.97 -2.00
N ALA A 75 11.88 27.90 -2.21
CA ALA A 75 13.21 27.97 -2.81
C ALA A 75 13.16 28.53 -4.25
N ASN A 76 12.20 28.08 -5.06
CA ASN A 76 12.01 28.57 -6.43
C ASN A 76 11.57 30.04 -6.46
N ALA A 77 10.70 30.47 -5.54
CA ALA A 77 10.20 31.83 -5.47
C ALA A 77 11.27 32.83 -4.97
N THR A 78 12.10 32.41 -4.01
CA THR A 78 13.10 33.29 -3.38
C THR A 78 14.48 33.20 -4.03
N LYS A 79 14.68 32.26 -4.97
CA LYS A 79 15.98 31.88 -5.58
C LYS A 79 17.11 31.68 -4.55
N THR A 80 16.76 31.49 -3.29
CA THR A 80 17.66 31.40 -2.15
C THR A 80 17.10 30.39 -1.16
N MET A 81 17.93 29.49 -0.65
CA MET A 81 17.51 28.62 0.45
C MET A 81 18.01 29.25 1.75
N SER A 82 17.10 29.80 2.55
CA SER A 82 17.48 30.29 3.88
C SER A 82 17.97 29.12 4.76
N PRO A 83 18.89 29.36 5.71
CA PRO A 83 19.32 28.33 6.66
C PRO A 83 18.16 27.67 7.43
N LYS A 84 17.08 28.43 7.68
CA LYS A 84 15.85 27.93 8.30
C LYS A 84 15.14 26.89 7.42
N ASN A 85 15.09 27.12 6.10
CA ASN A 85 14.47 26.20 5.14
C ASN A 85 15.30 24.91 5.01
N LEU A 86 16.63 25.03 5.02
CA LEU A 86 17.54 23.90 4.97
C LEU A 86 17.43 23.03 6.24
N SER A 87 17.32 23.66 7.40
CA SER A 87 17.11 22.98 8.69
C SER A 87 15.77 22.24 8.74
N ALA A 88 14.69 22.87 8.25
CA ALA A 88 13.37 22.22 8.15
C ALA A 88 13.41 20.98 7.24
N LEU A 89 14.09 21.07 6.10
CA LEU A 89 14.27 19.96 5.17
C LEU A 89 15.07 18.80 5.81
N ALA A 90 16.17 19.11 6.50
CA ALA A 90 16.98 18.12 7.20
C ALA A 90 16.22 17.43 8.35
N GLN A 91 15.34 18.16 9.04
CA GLN A 91 14.47 17.57 10.07
C GLN A 91 13.42 16.64 9.46
N MET A 92 12.86 17.00 8.31
CA MET A 92 11.94 16.14 7.55
C MET A 92 12.61 14.85 7.06
N TYR A 93 13.82 14.95 6.50
CA TYR A 93 14.59 13.79 6.06
C TYR A 93 14.83 12.80 7.20
N ARG A 94 15.21 13.30 8.39
CA ARG A 94 15.41 12.46 9.59
C ARG A 94 14.13 11.75 10.03
N ARG A 95 12.98 12.42 9.99
CA ARG A 95 11.68 11.80 10.33
C ARG A 95 11.30 10.72 9.32
N LEU A 96 11.48 10.97 8.02
CA LEU A 96 11.29 9.98 6.96
C LEU A 96 12.15 8.74 7.19
N HIS A 97 13.45 8.95 7.43
CA HIS A 97 14.41 7.89 7.65
C HIS A 97 14.07 7.03 8.88
N ALA A 98 13.61 7.65 9.97
CA ALA A 98 13.16 6.93 11.16
C ALA A 98 11.94 6.04 10.90
N ILE A 99 10.97 6.52 10.11
CA ILE A 99 9.79 5.74 9.73
C ILE A 99 10.20 4.56 8.83
N VAL A 100 11.11 4.78 7.88
CA VAL A 100 11.63 3.72 7.01
C VAL A 100 12.33 2.64 7.83
N ILE A 101 13.20 3.02 8.78
CA ILE A 101 13.84 2.07 9.70
C ILE A 101 12.80 1.26 10.49
N GLN A 102 11.73 1.89 10.99
CA GLN A 102 10.68 1.18 11.74
C GLN A 102 9.90 0.19 10.89
N ILE A 103 9.75 0.47 9.59
CA ILE A 103 9.09 -0.43 8.63
C ILE A 103 10.02 -1.60 8.27
N GLU A 104 11.31 -1.34 8.07
CA GLU A 104 12.31 -2.34 7.70
C GLU A 104 12.76 -3.22 8.89
N SER A 105 12.70 -2.69 10.11
CA SER A 105 12.99 -3.37 11.37
C SER A 105 11.76 -3.34 12.29
N PRO A 106 10.76 -4.21 12.05
CA PRO A 106 9.60 -4.27 12.91
C PRO A 106 10.04 -4.61 14.34
N PRO A 107 9.51 -3.95 15.38
CA PRO A 107 9.83 -4.28 16.76
C PRO A 107 9.57 -5.76 16.97
N ALA A 108 10.56 -6.48 17.53
CA ALA A 108 10.43 -7.87 17.92
C ALA A 108 9.17 -7.97 18.77
N ARG A 109 8.11 -8.55 18.17
CA ARG A 109 6.84 -8.75 18.84
C ARG A 109 7.16 -9.73 19.96
N GLY A 110 7.29 -9.21 21.18
CA GLY A 110 7.56 -10.01 22.37
C GLY A 110 6.53 -11.13 22.44
N ILE A 111 6.98 -12.34 22.17
CA ILE A 111 6.26 -13.57 22.47
C ILE A 111 6.42 -13.73 23.98
N GLY A 112 5.50 -13.08 24.72
CA GLY A 112 5.29 -13.32 26.14
C GLY A 112 4.38 -14.52 26.31
N GLU A 113 4.98 -15.58 26.84
CA GLU A 113 4.49 -16.62 27.76
C GLU A 113 2.99 -16.95 27.79
#